data_AF-A0A957ZD36-F1
#
_entry.id   AF-A0A957ZD36-F1
#
_cell.length_a   1.000
_cell.length_b   1.000
_cell.length_c   1.000
_cell.angle_alpha   90.00
_cell.angle_beta   90.00
_cell.angle_gamma   90.00
#
_symmetry.space_group_name_H-M   'P 1'
#
loop_
_entity.id
_entity.type
_entity.pdbx_description
1 polymer ?
#
loop_
_entity_poly.entity_id
_entity_poly.type
_entity_poly.pdbx_seq_one_letter_code
_entity_poly.pdbx_strand_id
1 'polypeptide(L)'
;MNSILNITGNDLRIFFSQRGNLMGLVALPVLFTLVLGWAFGGNGGNDPPRLRVDLIDQDQSAPSAQFIDDLHRANEALVLCPADNDADDFCQLNGEPLPVERAIERARDEETEALIVIPAGYAEGMASFAPVQIDFYAAGNPTLPNPVRQSLDVVVQQASSAALTTNVLDAVLQDVTTRIGIDALTQNLRSQFATELYANVQT
;
A
#
# COMPACT_ATOMS: atom_id res chain seq x y z
N MET A 1 -2.38 57.19 -5.72
CA MET A 1 -2.89 55.81 -5.87
C MET A 1 -4.09 55.73 -6.81
N ASN A 2 -5.03 56.69 -6.80
CA ASN A 2 -6.20 56.68 -7.70
C ASN A 2 -5.86 56.73 -9.20
N SER A 3 -4.74 57.34 -9.59
CA SER A 3 -4.32 57.44 -10.99
C SER A 3 -3.93 56.09 -11.60
N ILE A 4 -3.33 55.18 -10.83
CA ILE A 4 -2.95 53.84 -11.30
C ILE A 4 -4.22 53.02 -11.55
N LEU A 5 -5.18 53.07 -10.61
CA LEU A 5 -6.47 52.37 -10.74
C LEU A 5 -7.28 52.86 -11.94
N ASN A 6 -7.25 54.16 -12.24
CA ASN A 6 -7.93 54.71 -13.42
C ASN A 6 -7.28 54.24 -14.73
N ILE A 7 -5.95 54.13 -14.77
CA ILE A 7 -5.22 53.60 -15.94
C ILE A 7 -5.54 52.11 -16.12
N THR A 8 -5.45 51.30 -15.07
CA THR A 8 -5.76 49.87 -15.11
C THR A 8 -7.22 49.60 -15.48
N GLY A 9 -8.16 50.39 -14.96
CA GLY A 9 -9.58 50.24 -15.28
C GLY A 9 -9.89 50.54 -16.75
N ASN A 10 -9.23 51.54 -17.34
CA ASN A 10 -9.41 51.85 -18.75
C ASN A 10 -8.79 50.76 -19.65
N ASP A 11 -7.64 50.22 -19.25
CA ASP A 11 -6.98 49.13 -19.97
C ASP A 11 -7.80 47.83 -19.95
N LEU A 12 -8.34 47.46 -18.78
CA LEU A 12 -9.29 46.34 -18.66
C LEU A 12 -10.53 46.56 -19.54
N ARG A 13 -11.10 47.77 -19.55
CA ARG A 13 -12.26 48.08 -20.40
C ARG A 13 -11.95 47.91 -21.88
N ILE A 14 -10.78 48.35 -22.33
CA ILE A 14 -10.33 48.18 -23.73
C ILE A 14 -10.12 46.69 -24.02
N PHE A 15 -9.46 45.96 -23.13
CA PHE A 15 -9.20 44.53 -23.23
C PHE A 15 -10.49 43.71 -23.33
N PHE A 16 -11.48 43.99 -22.48
CA PHE A 16 -12.80 43.35 -22.49
C PHE A 16 -13.71 43.81 -23.64
N SER A 17 -13.45 44.98 -24.25
CA SER A 17 -14.22 45.45 -25.41
C SER A 17 -13.82 44.73 -26.71
N GLN A 18 -12.65 44.11 -26.75
CA GLN A 18 -12.18 43.35 -27.90
C GLN A 18 -12.64 41.89 -27.81
N ARG A 19 -13.75 41.56 -28.47
CA ARG A 19 -14.37 40.21 -28.46
C ARG A 19 -13.41 39.08 -28.83
N GLY A 20 -12.43 39.34 -29.71
CA GLY A 20 -11.42 38.34 -30.09
C GLY A 20 -10.49 37.95 -28.94
N ASN A 21 -10.18 38.89 -28.05
CA ASN A 21 -9.31 38.65 -26.91
C ASN A 21 -10.02 37.86 -25.81
N LEU A 22 -11.31 38.13 -25.60
CA LEU A 22 -12.17 37.34 -24.72
C LEU A 22 -12.32 35.89 -25.19
N MET A 23 -12.47 35.69 -26.51
CA MET A 23 -12.50 34.34 -27.07
C MET A 23 -11.18 33.61 -26.85
N GLY A 24 -10.03 34.26 -27.00
CA GLY A 24 -8.74 33.64 -26.70
C GLY A 24 -8.59 33.25 -25.23
N LEU A 25 -9.08 34.09 -24.31
CA LEU A 25 -8.95 33.85 -22.87
C LEU A 25 -9.82 32.70 -22.36
N VAL A 26 -10.96 32.44 -22.99
CA VAL A 26 -11.90 31.38 -22.58
C VAL A 26 -11.79 30.14 -23.45
N ALA A 27 -11.73 30.29 -24.77
CA ALA A 27 -11.77 29.16 -25.70
C ALA A 27 -10.49 28.32 -25.63
N LEU A 28 -9.33 28.95 -25.43
CA LEU A 28 -8.04 28.26 -25.44
C LEU A 28 -7.88 27.34 -24.21
N PRO A 29 -8.17 27.78 -22.97
CA PRO A 29 -8.19 26.88 -21.82
C PRO A 29 -9.21 25.75 -21.94
N VAL A 30 -10.42 26.04 -22.43
CA VAL A 30 -11.46 25.00 -22.63
C VAL A 30 -11.04 23.98 -23.68
N LEU A 31 -10.42 24.42 -24.78
CA LEU A 31 -9.90 23.52 -25.80
C LEU A 31 -8.80 22.61 -25.21
N PHE A 32 -7.86 23.17 -24.44
CA PHE A 32 -6.81 22.39 -23.80
C PHE A 32 -7.37 21.38 -22.79
N THR A 33 -8.31 21.78 -21.94
CA THR A 33 -8.92 20.84 -20.99
C THR A 33 -9.70 19.75 -21.71
N LEU A 34 -10.31 20.04 -22.85
CA LEU A 34 -11.05 19.05 -23.63
C LEU A 34 -10.11 18.08 -24.35
N VAL A 35 -8.99 18.55 -24.91
CA VAL A 35 -7.96 17.71 -25.53
C VAL A 35 -7.27 16.83 -24.50
N LEU A 36 -6.85 17.40 -23.37
CA LEU A 36 -6.23 16.63 -22.29
C LEU A 36 -7.24 15.67 -21.66
N GLY A 37 -8.48 16.12 -21.44
CA GLY A 37 -9.56 15.28 -20.95
C GLY A 37 -9.92 14.14 -21.91
N TRP A 38 -9.80 14.33 -23.22
CA TRP A 38 -10.03 13.26 -24.19
C TRP A 38 -8.80 12.33 -24.31
N ALA A 39 -7.59 12.87 -24.33
CA ALA A 39 -6.35 12.11 -24.41
C ALA A 39 -6.09 11.25 -23.16
N PHE A 40 -6.48 11.74 -21.98
CA PHE A 40 -6.31 11.04 -20.70
C PHE A 40 -7.60 10.41 -20.15
N GLY A 41 -8.78 10.80 -20.65
CA GLY A 41 -10.07 10.31 -20.17
C GLY A 41 -10.65 9.13 -20.96
N GLY A 42 -9.94 8.62 -21.97
CA GLY A 42 -10.40 7.53 -22.83
C GLY A 42 -10.76 6.21 -22.14
N ASN A 43 -10.35 6.00 -20.89
CA ASN A 43 -10.59 4.76 -20.13
C ASN A 43 -11.06 4.98 -18.68
N GLY A 44 -11.38 6.21 -18.28
CA GLY A 44 -11.74 6.56 -16.90
C GLY A 44 -13.24 6.41 -16.64
N GLY A 45 -13.71 5.17 -16.45
CA GLY A 45 -14.96 4.95 -15.71
C GLY A 45 -14.84 5.54 -14.30
N ASN A 46 -15.96 5.69 -13.58
CA ASN A 46 -15.98 6.11 -12.16
C ASN A 46 -15.24 5.13 -11.20
N ASP A 47 -14.48 4.18 -11.74
CA ASP A 47 -13.70 3.24 -10.97
C ASP A 47 -12.40 3.90 -10.49
N PRO A 48 -11.93 3.56 -9.27
CA PRO A 48 -10.63 3.98 -8.79
C PRO A 48 -9.54 3.64 -9.81
N PRO A 49 -8.47 4.45 -9.91
CA PRO A 49 -7.34 4.15 -10.79
C PRO A 49 -6.80 2.76 -10.43
N ARG A 50 -6.94 1.78 -11.34
CA ARG A 50 -6.45 0.41 -11.15
C ARG A 50 -5.00 0.30 -11.61
N LEU A 51 -4.12 -0.15 -10.73
CA LEU A 51 -2.69 -0.35 -10.98
C LEU A 51 -2.45 -1.83 -11.27
N ARG A 52 -1.99 -2.13 -12.48
CA ARG A 52 -1.66 -3.50 -12.89
C ARG A 52 -0.32 -3.91 -12.28
N VAL A 53 -0.30 -5.02 -11.55
CA VAL A 53 0.92 -5.55 -10.92
C VAL A 53 1.00 -7.04 -11.20
N ASP A 54 2.12 -7.49 -11.73
CA ASP A 54 2.37 -8.92 -11.90
C ASP A 54 2.84 -9.50 -10.55
N LEU A 55 2.22 -10.59 -10.11
CA LEU A 55 2.52 -11.27 -8.85
C LEU A 55 2.78 -12.75 -9.13
N ILE A 56 3.94 -13.23 -8.70
CA ILE A 56 4.31 -14.63 -8.81
C ILE A 56 4.56 -15.21 -7.43
N ASP A 57 3.67 -16.11 -7.01
CA ASP A 57 3.83 -16.89 -5.78
C ASP A 57 4.47 -18.25 -6.10
N GLN A 58 5.76 -18.38 -5.78
CA GLN A 58 6.49 -19.63 -5.92
C GLN A 58 6.38 -20.53 -4.67
N ASP A 59 5.91 -19.98 -3.54
CA ASP A 59 5.79 -20.71 -2.27
C ASP A 59 4.45 -21.46 -2.18
N GLN A 60 3.38 -20.87 -2.73
CA GLN A 60 2.03 -21.45 -2.79
C GLN A 60 1.54 -21.92 -1.41
N SER A 61 1.79 -21.12 -0.37
CA SER A 61 1.54 -21.45 1.02
C SER A 61 0.43 -20.59 1.64
N ALA A 62 -0.04 -20.95 2.84
CA ALA A 62 -1.00 -20.12 3.56
C ALA A 62 -0.41 -18.75 3.97
N PRO A 63 0.86 -18.64 4.44
CA PRO A 63 1.49 -17.34 4.65
C PRO A 63 1.64 -16.48 3.39
N SER A 64 1.96 -17.07 2.23
CA SER A 64 2.04 -16.30 0.98
C SER A 64 0.66 -15.80 0.54
N ALA A 65 -0.38 -16.62 0.67
CA ALA A 65 -1.76 -16.19 0.42
C ALA A 65 -2.20 -15.04 1.35
N GLN A 66 -1.85 -15.11 2.64
CA GLN A 66 -2.13 -14.02 3.58
C GLN A 66 -1.40 -12.74 3.19
N PHE A 67 -0.15 -12.84 2.74
CA PHE A 67 0.62 -11.68 2.25
C PHE A 67 -0.04 -11.02 1.04
N ILE A 68 -0.61 -11.81 0.13
CA ILE A 68 -1.37 -11.32 -1.03
C ILE A 68 -2.64 -10.59 -0.59
N ASP A 69 -3.39 -11.15 0.36
CA ASP A 69 -4.56 -10.49 0.95
C ASP A 69 -4.19 -9.18 1.67
N ASP A 70 -3.03 -9.14 2.33
CA ASP A 70 -2.52 -7.94 3.00
C ASP A 70 -2.17 -6.84 1.98
N LEU A 71 -1.61 -7.21 0.81
CA LEU A 71 -1.36 -6.28 -0.29
C LEU A 71 -2.65 -5.64 -0.80
N HIS A 72 -3.70 -6.43 -1.00
CA HIS A 72 -5.02 -5.92 -1.38
C HIS A 72 -5.58 -4.93 -0.36
N ARG A 73 -5.45 -5.24 0.92
CA ARG A 73 -5.95 -4.37 2.00
C ARG A 73 -5.13 -3.11 2.16
N ALA A 74 -3.82 -3.17 1.90
CA ALA A 74 -2.95 -2.01 1.92
C ALA A 74 -3.32 -1.03 0.80
N ASN A 75 -3.73 -1.53 -0.36
CA ASN A 75 -4.10 -0.70 -1.50
C ASN A 75 -5.07 -1.41 -2.46
N GLU A 76 -6.35 -1.03 -2.39
CA GLU A 76 -7.43 -1.56 -3.24
C GLU A 76 -7.28 -1.22 -4.73
N ALA A 77 -6.41 -0.28 -5.08
CA ALA A 77 -6.11 0.04 -6.47
C ALA A 77 -5.27 -1.05 -7.14
N LEU A 78 -4.59 -1.92 -6.39
CA LEU A 78 -3.72 -2.95 -6.96
C LEU A 78 -4.55 -4.09 -7.55
N VAL A 79 -4.29 -4.39 -8.82
CA VAL A 79 -4.80 -5.58 -9.52
C VAL A 79 -3.62 -6.54 -9.67
N LEU A 80 -3.63 -7.65 -8.93
CA LEU A 80 -2.55 -8.62 -8.86
C LEU A 80 -2.76 -9.71 -9.92
N CYS A 81 -1.99 -9.64 -11.00
CA CYS A 81 -2.05 -10.57 -12.11
C CYS A 81 -1.18 -11.81 -11.85
N PRO A 82 -1.67 -13.05 -12.11
CA PRO A 82 -2.90 -13.37 -12.82
C PRO A 82 -4.16 -13.53 -11.95
N ALA A 83 -4.05 -13.45 -10.62
CA ALA A 83 -5.11 -13.80 -9.69
C ALA A 83 -6.39 -12.96 -9.87
N ASP A 84 -6.25 -11.66 -10.14
CA ASP A 84 -7.36 -10.71 -10.28
C ASP A 84 -7.70 -10.38 -11.74
N ASN A 85 -7.29 -11.22 -12.69
CA ASN A 85 -7.63 -10.96 -14.08
C ASN A 85 -9.16 -11.03 -14.28
N ASP A 86 -9.72 -9.98 -14.90
CA ASP A 86 -11.15 -9.88 -15.14
C ASP A 86 -11.54 -10.40 -16.54
N ALA A 87 -12.83 -10.36 -16.86
CA ALA A 87 -13.34 -10.83 -18.15
C ALA A 87 -12.89 -9.96 -19.34
N ASP A 88 -12.44 -8.73 -19.08
CA ASP A 88 -11.94 -7.80 -20.10
C ASP A 88 -10.43 -7.97 -20.35
N ASP A 89 -9.80 -8.99 -19.73
CA ASP A 89 -8.36 -9.24 -19.76
C ASP A 89 -7.55 -8.00 -19.35
N PHE A 90 -7.91 -7.38 -18.21
CA PHE A 90 -7.16 -6.24 -17.69
C PHE A 90 -5.67 -6.54 -17.52
N CYS A 91 -5.30 -7.76 -17.15
CA CYS A 91 -3.92 -8.19 -17.05
C CYS A 91 -3.23 -8.35 -18.41
N GLN A 92 -3.95 -8.33 -19.54
CA GLN A 92 -3.41 -8.48 -20.90
C GLN A 92 -2.57 -9.75 -21.03
N LEU A 93 -3.04 -10.86 -20.44
CA LEU A 93 -2.33 -12.14 -20.45
C LEU A 93 -2.75 -13.00 -21.64
N ASN A 94 -3.89 -12.70 -22.29
CA ASN A 94 -4.42 -13.45 -23.42
C ASN A 94 -4.59 -14.97 -23.14
N GLY A 95 -4.80 -15.34 -21.86
CA GLY A 95 -4.92 -16.74 -21.43
C GLY A 95 -3.61 -17.52 -21.41
N GLU A 96 -2.47 -16.87 -21.60
CA GLU A 96 -1.14 -17.49 -21.52
C GLU A 96 -0.61 -17.50 -20.08
N PRO A 97 0.22 -18.49 -19.71
CA PRO A 97 0.86 -18.49 -18.40
C PRO A 97 1.81 -17.29 -18.26
N LEU A 98 1.97 -16.84 -17.01
CA LEU A 98 2.87 -15.75 -16.61
C LEU A 98 4.10 -16.32 -15.88
N PRO A 99 5.13 -16.81 -16.61
CA PRO A 99 6.40 -17.18 -16.00
C PRO A 99 7.17 -15.93 -15.55
N VAL A 100 8.15 -16.12 -14.65
CA VAL A 100 8.97 -15.05 -14.08
C VAL A 100 9.65 -14.22 -15.16
N GLU A 101 10.22 -14.87 -16.17
CA GLU A 101 10.95 -14.21 -17.25
C GLU A 101 10.04 -13.25 -18.02
N ARG A 102 8.83 -13.69 -18.36
CA ARG A 102 7.83 -12.85 -19.05
C ARG A 102 7.37 -11.70 -18.17
N ALA A 103 7.14 -11.93 -16.89
CA ALA A 103 6.72 -10.87 -15.97
C ALA A 103 7.81 -9.80 -15.81
N ILE A 104 9.08 -10.19 -15.82
CA ILE A 104 10.21 -9.25 -15.83
C ILE A 104 10.22 -8.42 -17.11
N GLU A 105 10.01 -9.04 -18.28
CA GLU A 105 9.91 -8.33 -19.56
C GLU A 105 8.75 -7.34 -19.54
N ARG A 106 7.57 -7.75 -19.08
CA ARG A 106 6.40 -6.89 -18.94
C ARG A 106 6.65 -5.68 -18.02
N ALA A 107 7.34 -5.87 -16.90
CA ALA A 107 7.70 -4.76 -16.03
C ALA A 107 8.71 -3.81 -16.69
N ARG A 108 9.65 -4.34 -17.50
CA ARG A 108 10.63 -3.53 -18.24
C ARG A 108 10.00 -2.74 -19.39
N ASP A 109 9.05 -3.35 -20.08
CA ASP A 109 8.35 -2.76 -21.22
C ASP A 109 7.19 -1.84 -20.78
N GLU A 110 7.07 -1.60 -19.46
CA GLU A 110 6.04 -0.76 -18.84
C GLU A 110 4.61 -1.26 -19.13
N GLU A 111 4.47 -2.57 -19.41
CA GLU A 111 3.17 -3.22 -19.53
C GLU A 111 2.53 -3.44 -18.16
N THR A 112 3.30 -3.63 -17.10
CA THR A 112 2.80 -3.72 -15.72
C THR A 112 3.54 -2.71 -14.87
N GLU A 113 2.93 -2.18 -13.79
CA GLU A 113 3.56 -1.16 -12.93
C GLU A 113 4.71 -1.72 -12.09
N ALA A 114 4.62 -3.02 -11.77
CA ALA A 114 5.66 -3.75 -11.07
C ALA A 114 5.46 -5.26 -11.19
N LEU A 115 6.53 -6.00 -10.89
CA LEU A 115 6.52 -7.42 -10.58
C LEU A 115 6.93 -7.64 -9.12
N ILE A 116 6.16 -8.45 -8.40
CA ILE A 116 6.48 -8.97 -7.06
C ILE A 116 6.65 -10.49 -7.16
N VAL A 117 7.79 -11.01 -6.72
CA VAL A 117 8.05 -12.46 -6.65
C VAL A 117 8.18 -12.90 -5.20
N ILE A 118 7.27 -13.75 -4.75
CA ILE A 118 7.36 -14.44 -3.46
C ILE A 118 8.16 -15.72 -3.70
N PRO A 119 9.37 -15.86 -3.11
CA PRO A 119 10.22 -17.01 -3.37
C PRO A 119 9.68 -18.26 -2.70
N ALA A 120 10.03 -19.43 -3.25
CA ALA A 120 9.83 -20.70 -2.55
C ALA A 120 10.60 -20.70 -1.21
N GLY A 121 9.97 -21.21 -0.15
CA GLY A 121 10.50 -21.19 1.21
C GLY A 121 10.09 -19.94 2.01
N TYR A 122 9.19 -19.10 1.49
CA TYR A 122 8.68 -17.93 2.20
C TYR A 122 8.04 -18.31 3.54
N ALA A 123 7.14 -19.29 3.56
CA ALA A 123 6.51 -19.77 4.79
C ALA A 123 7.51 -20.31 5.81
N GLU A 124 8.51 -21.08 5.36
CA GLU A 124 9.54 -21.64 6.24
C GLU A 124 10.43 -20.54 6.82
N GLY A 125 10.84 -19.57 5.99
CA GLY A 125 11.62 -18.42 6.43
C GLY A 125 10.87 -17.57 7.44
N MET A 126 9.57 -17.33 7.21
CA MET A 126 8.70 -16.63 8.15
C MET A 126 8.54 -17.40 9.48
N ALA A 127 8.36 -18.72 9.42
CA ALA A 127 8.22 -19.56 10.62
C ALA A 127 9.53 -19.68 11.43
N SER A 128 10.68 -19.65 10.75
CA SER A 128 12.01 -19.74 11.35
C SER A 128 12.64 -18.38 11.69
N PHE A 129 11.95 -17.27 11.40
CA PHE A 129 12.46 -15.91 11.51
C PHE A 129 13.75 -15.69 10.71
N ALA A 130 13.97 -16.48 9.66
CA ALA A 130 15.05 -16.28 8.74
C ALA A 130 14.72 -15.09 7.81
N PRO A 131 15.72 -14.29 7.41
CA PRO A 131 15.50 -13.23 6.44
C PRO A 131 15.04 -13.84 5.10
N VAL A 132 13.85 -13.48 4.65
CA VAL A 132 13.33 -13.84 3.32
C VAL A 132 13.44 -12.63 2.39
N GLN A 133 13.98 -12.84 1.20
CA GLN A 133 14.10 -11.80 0.18
C GLN A 133 12.93 -11.89 -0.81
N ILE A 134 12.09 -10.86 -0.86
CA ILE A 134 11.06 -10.70 -1.89
C ILE A 134 11.67 -9.90 -3.02
N ASP A 135 11.65 -10.44 -4.24
CA ASP A 135 12.17 -9.72 -5.40
C ASP A 135 11.09 -8.78 -5.95
N PHE A 136 11.48 -7.53 -6.19
CA PHE A 136 10.62 -6.47 -6.68
C PHE A 136 11.24 -5.79 -7.89
N TYR A 137 10.50 -5.73 -8.99
CA TYR A 137 10.90 -5.06 -10.22
C TYR A 137 9.87 -3.97 -10.53
N ALA A 138 10.26 -2.70 -10.43
CA ALA A 138 9.39 -1.59 -10.81
C ALA A 138 9.45 -1.34 -12.32
N ALA A 139 8.33 -0.89 -12.90
CA ALA A 139 8.36 -0.26 -14.21
C ALA A 139 8.98 1.13 -14.17
N GLY A 140 9.65 1.48 -15.26
CA GLY A 140 10.22 2.80 -15.47
C GLY A 140 11.38 3.15 -14.53
N ASN A 141 11.47 4.42 -14.14
CA ASN A 141 12.63 4.98 -13.45
C ASN A 141 12.61 4.65 -11.93
N PRO A 142 13.63 3.94 -11.40
CA PRO A 142 13.68 3.53 -9.99
C PRO A 142 13.82 4.70 -8.99
N THR A 143 14.03 5.93 -9.49
CA THR A 143 14.15 7.13 -8.65
C THR A 143 12.82 7.82 -8.38
N LEU A 144 11.74 7.45 -9.08
CA LEU A 144 10.41 7.99 -8.85
C LEU A 144 9.68 7.21 -7.75
N PRO A 145 8.84 7.87 -6.93
CA PRO A 145 7.97 7.17 -5.99
C PRO A 145 7.04 6.21 -6.73
N ASN A 146 7.07 4.92 -6.38
CA ASN A 146 6.18 3.91 -6.94
C ASN A 146 5.14 3.50 -5.87
N PRO A 147 3.83 3.66 -6.13
CA PRO A 147 2.77 3.33 -5.16
C PRO A 147 2.71 1.84 -4.80
N VAL A 148 3.09 0.95 -5.71
CA VAL A 148 3.19 -0.49 -5.46
C VAL A 148 4.28 -0.77 -4.43
N ARG A 149 5.44 -0.12 -4.56
CA ARG A 149 6.54 -0.26 -3.61
C ARG A 149 6.15 0.22 -2.21
N GLN A 150 5.45 1.34 -2.12
CA GLN A 150 4.96 1.86 -0.83
C GLN A 150 4.01 0.87 -0.15
N SER A 151 3.11 0.26 -0.94
CA SER A 151 2.17 -0.75 -0.45
C SER A 151 2.92 -2.00 0.02
N LEU A 152 3.91 -2.45 -0.76
CA LEU A 152 4.79 -3.57 -0.41
C LEU A 152 5.56 -3.31 0.90
N ASP A 153 6.17 -2.13 1.05
CA ASP A 153 6.93 -1.77 2.24
C ASP A 153 6.05 -1.80 3.52
N VAL A 154 4.79 -1.34 3.41
CA VAL A 154 3.81 -1.40 4.51
C VAL A 154 3.51 -2.85 4.90
N VAL A 155 3.22 -3.71 3.92
CA VAL A 155 2.91 -5.12 4.17
C VAL A 155 4.11 -5.87 4.75
N VAL A 156 5.31 -5.66 4.21
CA VAL A 156 6.55 -6.26 4.73
C VAL A 156 6.82 -5.81 6.17
N GLN A 157 6.63 -4.52 6.48
CA GLN A 157 6.78 -4.00 7.83
C GLN A 157 5.75 -4.59 8.80
N GLN A 158 4.51 -4.77 8.35
CA GLN A 158 3.44 -5.38 9.15
C GLN A 158 3.70 -6.87 9.40
N ALA A 159 4.07 -7.64 8.38
CA ALA A 159 4.41 -9.05 8.49
C ALA A 159 5.57 -9.28 9.47
N SER A 160 6.61 -8.43 9.40
CA SER A 160 7.74 -8.46 10.34
C SER A 160 7.32 -8.15 11.78
N SER A 161 6.37 -7.22 11.97
CA SER A 161 5.89 -6.83 13.30
C SER A 161 5.05 -7.93 13.97
N ALA A 162 4.20 -8.61 13.20
CA ALA A 162 3.37 -9.71 13.69
C ALA A 162 4.23 -10.91 14.16
N ALA A 163 5.30 -11.21 13.42
CA ALA A 163 6.26 -12.26 13.77
C ALA A 163 6.92 -12.02 15.15
N LEU A 164 7.21 -10.76 15.50
CA LEU A 164 7.85 -10.41 16.77
C LEU A 164 6.91 -10.57 17.99
N THR A 165 5.61 -10.32 17.83
CA THR A 165 4.66 -10.37 18.96
C THR A 165 4.42 -11.79 19.50
N THR A 166 4.52 -12.80 18.66
CA THR A 166 4.32 -14.21 19.07
C THR A 166 5.46 -14.72 19.95
N ASN A 167 6.70 -14.33 19.63
CA ASN A 167 7.88 -14.81 20.36
C ASN A 167 8.16 -14.05 21.65
N VAL A 168 7.87 -12.74 21.70
CA VAL A 168 8.05 -11.97 22.94
C VAL A 168 7.08 -12.50 24.00
N LEU A 169 5.87 -12.92 23.62
CA LEU A 169 4.93 -13.48 24.57
C LEU A 169 5.42 -14.81 25.16
N ASP A 170 5.91 -15.74 24.33
CA ASP A 170 6.44 -17.03 24.83
C ASP A 170 7.73 -16.86 25.64
N ALA A 171 8.67 -16.01 25.18
CA ALA A 171 9.91 -15.77 25.90
C ALA A 171 9.68 -15.02 27.23
N VAL A 172 8.77 -14.05 27.27
CA VAL A 172 8.40 -13.35 28.50
C VAL A 172 7.60 -14.26 29.42
N LEU A 173 6.68 -15.08 28.91
CA LEU A 173 5.97 -16.06 29.74
C LEU A 173 6.94 -17.07 30.35
N GLN A 174 7.94 -17.52 29.61
CA GLN A 174 8.93 -18.48 30.11
C GLN A 174 9.91 -17.84 31.12
N ASP A 175 10.34 -16.58 30.91
CA ASP A 175 11.19 -15.84 31.86
C ASP A 175 10.40 -15.42 33.12
N VAL A 176 9.14 -15.01 32.98
CA VAL A 176 8.26 -14.68 34.12
C VAL A 176 7.93 -15.93 34.94
N THR A 177 7.67 -17.07 34.31
CA THR A 177 7.42 -18.32 35.04
C THR A 177 8.66 -18.86 35.74
N THR A 178 9.84 -18.75 35.13
CA THR A 178 11.10 -19.20 35.76
C THR A 178 11.65 -18.26 36.82
N ARG A 179 11.50 -16.93 36.67
CA ARG A 179 11.99 -15.97 37.66
C ARG A 179 11.03 -15.72 38.80
N ILE A 180 9.74 -15.67 38.52
CA ILE A 180 8.77 -15.22 39.52
C ILE A 180 8.18 -16.41 40.28
N GLY A 181 8.13 -17.61 39.70
CA GLY A 181 7.54 -18.79 40.35
C GLY A 181 6.08 -18.53 40.75
N ILE A 182 5.13 -19.11 40.02
CA ILE A 182 3.70 -18.80 40.20
C ILE A 182 3.25 -19.06 41.67
N ASP A 183 3.94 -19.94 42.39
CA ASP A 183 3.77 -20.19 43.83
C ASP A 183 4.16 -19.00 44.73
N ALA A 184 5.19 -18.23 44.38
CA ALA A 184 5.61 -17.07 45.15
C ALA A 184 4.67 -15.87 44.94
N LEU A 185 4.16 -15.67 43.72
CA LEU A 185 3.13 -14.67 43.43
C LEU A 185 1.83 -14.96 44.17
N THR A 186 1.38 -16.23 44.17
CA THR A 186 0.15 -16.61 44.87
C THR A 186 0.29 -16.56 46.40
N GLN A 187 1.47 -16.83 46.95
CA GLN A 187 1.73 -16.62 48.39
C GLN A 187 1.74 -15.15 48.79
N ASN A 188 2.38 -14.28 48.00
CA ASN A 188 2.49 -12.85 48.32
C ASN A 188 1.14 -12.12 48.17
N LEU A 189 0.34 -12.50 47.16
CA LEU A 189 -1.01 -11.96 46.99
C LEU A 189 -1.96 -12.45 48.09
N ARG A 190 -1.86 -13.73 48.51
CA ARG A 190 -2.66 -14.25 49.62
C ARG A 190 -2.34 -13.58 50.95
N SER A 191 -1.07 -13.31 51.24
CA SER A 191 -0.67 -12.67 52.50
C SER A 191 -1.11 -11.21 52.57
N GLN A 192 -1.02 -10.46 51.46
CA GLN A 192 -1.50 -9.08 51.40
C GLN A 192 -3.04 -9.01 51.55
N PHE A 193 -3.78 -9.85 50.82
CA PHE A 193 -5.24 -9.91 50.95
C PHE A 193 -5.70 -10.32 52.36
N ALA A 194 -5.04 -11.30 52.98
CA ALA A 194 -5.37 -11.69 54.35
C ALA A 194 -5.14 -10.52 55.33
N THR A 195 -4.07 -9.76 55.16
CA THR A 195 -3.75 -8.64 56.05
C THR A 195 -4.75 -7.48 55.90
N GLU A 196 -5.18 -7.16 54.68
CA GLU A 196 -6.20 -6.14 54.44
C GLU A 196 -7.61 -6.54 54.89
N LEU A 197 -7.97 -7.83 54.77
CA LEU A 197 -9.26 -8.34 55.25
C LEU A 197 -9.32 -8.35 56.78
N TYR A 198 -8.23 -8.66 57.48
CA TYR A 198 -8.20 -8.59 58.94
C TYR A 198 -8.15 -7.14 59.48
N ALA A 199 -7.57 -6.21 58.74
CA ALA A 199 -7.54 -4.79 59.12
C ALA A 199 -8.92 -4.11 59.03
N ASN A 200 -9.78 -4.53 58.09
CA ASN A 200 -11.10 -3.93 57.87
C ASN A 200 -12.25 -4.54 58.69
N VAL A 201 -11.99 -5.54 59.53
CA VAL A 201 -13.02 -6.22 60.34
C VAL A 201 -13.02 -5.75 61.82
N GLN A 202 -12.10 -4.86 62.22
CA GLN A 202 -12.02 -4.29 63.58
C GLN A 202 -12.51 -2.83 63.73
N THR A 203 -13.18 -2.28 62.73
CA THR A 203 -13.94 -1.02 62.81
C THR A 203 -15.41 -1.30 62.60
#